data_AF-A0A2L0VQE8-F1
#
_entry.id   AF-A0A2L0VQE8-F1
#
_cell.length_a   1.000
_cell.length_b   1.000
_cell.length_c   1.000
_cell.angle_alpha   90.00
_cell.angle_beta   90.00
_cell.angle_gamma   90.00
#
_symmetry.space_group_name_H-M   'P 1'
#
loop_
_entity.id
_entity.type
_entity.pdbx_description
1 polymer ?
#
loop_
_entity_poly.entity_id
_entity_poly.type
_entity_poly.pdbx_seq_one_letter_code
_entity_poly.pdbx_strand_id
1 'polypeptide(L)'
;MGDFIERWSPNFDERALPISMIVLHYTGMKTGAEAIDRLADPAAKVSAHYVVSEDGQITHMVPEDKRAWHAGKSHWRGVRDINSASVGIEIVNPGHEYGYVPFPDPQIASVVRLVHLIKDRHGVTRGNVVGHSDIAPTRKQDPGELFPWHELARRRLALPRPTKKLTDPLWTDAGFLLALERFGYDVTDGFAATVAFQRRFRPELIDGTIDGECRAILLALLLPQPEGD
;
A
#
# COMPACT_ATOMS: atom_id res chain seq x y z
N MET A 1 24.07 3.49 8.26
CA MET A 1 22.88 2.62 8.12
C MET A 1 22.27 2.54 9.51
N GLY A 2 20.99 2.87 9.67
CA GLY A 2 20.34 2.62 10.97
C GLY A 2 20.26 1.12 11.17
N ASP A 3 20.63 0.63 12.35
CA ASP A 3 20.65 -0.80 12.63
C ASP A 3 19.24 -1.38 12.54
N PHE A 4 19.03 -2.31 11.60
CA PHE A 4 17.83 -3.12 11.59
C PHE A 4 17.92 -4.14 12.73
N ILE A 5 16.80 -4.41 13.38
CA ILE A 5 16.68 -5.61 14.21
C ILE A 5 16.35 -6.78 13.28
N GLU A 6 17.08 -7.88 13.40
CA GLU A 6 16.76 -9.09 12.64
C GLU A 6 15.85 -10.01 13.44
N ARG A 7 14.76 -10.45 12.82
CA ARG A 7 13.86 -11.48 13.36
C ARG A 7 13.27 -12.26 12.19
N TRP A 8 14.00 -13.28 11.75
CA TRP A 8 13.68 -14.03 10.54
C TRP A 8 12.34 -14.76 10.63
N SER A 9 11.51 -14.58 9.61
CA SER A 9 10.32 -15.38 9.38
C SER A 9 10.68 -16.63 8.55
N PRO A 10 10.14 -17.81 8.89
CA PRO A 10 10.28 -19.01 8.06
C PRO A 10 9.27 -19.05 6.89
N ASN A 11 8.34 -18.08 6.83
CA ASN A 11 7.25 -18.06 5.87
C ASN A 11 7.65 -17.31 4.59
N PHE A 12 8.51 -17.92 3.76
CA PHE A 12 8.88 -17.37 2.46
C PHE A 12 9.16 -18.49 1.46
N ASP A 13 9.19 -18.14 0.19
CA ASP A 13 9.62 -19.00 -0.91
C ASP A 13 10.46 -18.22 -1.94
N GLU A 14 10.86 -18.87 -3.03
CA GLU A 14 11.56 -18.19 -4.13
C GLU A 14 10.62 -17.27 -4.89
N ARG A 15 11.11 -16.09 -5.29
CA ARG A 15 10.35 -15.17 -6.13
C ARG A 15 10.23 -15.71 -7.55
N ALA A 16 9.04 -15.58 -8.13
CA ALA A 16 8.81 -15.86 -9.55
C ALA A 16 8.92 -14.61 -10.44
N LEU A 17 8.97 -13.41 -9.85
CA LEU A 17 8.95 -12.13 -10.55
C LEU A 17 10.01 -11.18 -9.97
N PRO A 18 10.54 -10.24 -10.77
CA PRO A 18 11.39 -9.17 -10.24
C PRO A 18 10.58 -8.24 -9.32
N ILE A 19 11.26 -7.65 -8.35
CA ILE A 19 10.68 -6.59 -7.52
C ILE A 19 10.38 -5.39 -8.41
N SER A 20 9.11 -4.97 -8.42
CA SER A 20 8.61 -3.83 -9.17
C SER A 20 7.58 -3.01 -8.39
N MET A 21 7.30 -3.40 -7.13
CA MET A 21 6.25 -2.84 -6.28
C MET A 21 6.65 -2.80 -4.81
N ILE A 22 6.03 -1.90 -4.06
CA ILE A 22 6.06 -1.85 -2.59
C ILE A 22 4.61 -1.87 -2.11
N VAL A 23 4.29 -2.76 -1.17
CA VAL A 23 2.94 -2.85 -0.58
C VAL A 23 3.03 -2.47 0.89
N LEU A 24 2.26 -1.45 1.28
CA LEU A 24 2.15 -0.99 2.66
C LEU A 24 0.93 -1.62 3.33
N HIS A 25 1.16 -2.11 4.54
CA HIS A 25 0.16 -2.75 5.40
C HIS A 25 0.13 -2.04 6.75
N TYR A 26 -0.95 -2.27 7.49
CA TYR A 26 -0.88 -2.21 8.94
C TYR A 26 -0.92 -3.64 9.48
N THR A 27 -0.38 -3.84 10.69
CA THR A 27 -0.35 -5.16 11.31
C THR A 27 -1.73 -5.66 11.74
N GLY A 28 -2.59 -4.77 12.22
CA GLY A 28 -3.94 -5.12 12.64
C GLY A 28 -3.94 -5.97 13.89
N MET A 29 -2.96 -5.74 14.77
CA MET A 29 -2.76 -6.46 16.02
C MET A 29 -2.58 -5.48 17.17
N LYS A 30 -2.81 -5.93 18.40
CA LYS A 30 -2.82 -5.05 19.57
C LYS A 30 -1.44 -4.48 19.89
N THR A 31 -0.37 -5.20 19.53
CA THR A 31 1.01 -4.76 19.75
C THR A 31 1.92 -5.14 18.58
N GLY A 32 3.03 -4.40 18.43
CA GLY A 32 4.07 -4.75 17.47
C GLY A 32 4.76 -6.09 17.76
N ALA A 33 4.92 -6.45 19.04
CA ALA A 33 5.48 -7.73 19.43
C ALA A 33 4.62 -8.91 18.96
N GLU A 34 3.30 -8.84 19.18
CA GLU A 34 2.34 -9.84 18.68
C GLU A 34 2.41 -9.95 17.15
N ALA A 35 2.52 -8.82 16.44
CA ALA A 35 2.67 -8.82 14.99
C ALA A 35 3.94 -9.52 14.52
N ILE A 36 5.09 -9.19 15.11
CA ILE A 36 6.37 -9.81 14.76
C ILE A 36 6.35 -11.31 15.07
N ASP A 37 5.82 -11.73 16.22
CA ASP A 37 5.73 -13.15 16.57
C ASP A 37 4.78 -13.91 15.62
N ARG A 38 3.63 -13.32 15.27
CA ARG A 38 2.72 -13.93 14.29
C ARG A 38 3.34 -14.05 12.90
N LEU A 39 4.11 -13.06 12.46
CA LEU A 39 4.81 -13.10 11.16
C LEU A 39 5.98 -14.10 11.17
N ALA A 40 6.55 -14.41 12.34
CA ALA A 40 7.62 -15.39 12.52
C ALA A 40 7.12 -16.83 12.80
N ASP A 41 5.84 -17.02 13.09
CA ASP A 41 5.26 -18.33 13.37
C ASP A 41 5.11 -19.18 12.09
N PRO A 42 5.72 -20.37 11.97
CA PRO A 42 5.55 -21.25 10.81
C PRO A 42 4.10 -21.67 10.53
N ALA A 43 3.22 -21.71 11.53
CA ALA A 43 1.81 -22.08 11.38
C ALA A 43 0.96 -20.94 10.81
N ALA A 44 1.42 -19.70 10.97
CA ALA A 44 0.75 -18.47 10.55
C ALA A 44 0.58 -18.34 9.03
N LYS A 45 1.55 -18.88 8.27
CA LYS A 45 1.63 -18.82 6.80
C LYS A 45 1.45 -17.40 6.24
N VAL A 46 2.02 -16.42 6.92
CA VAL A 46 2.06 -14.99 6.54
C VAL A 46 3.40 -14.41 7.00
N SER A 47 3.93 -13.45 6.25
CA SER A 47 5.16 -12.73 6.57
C SER A 47 5.21 -11.41 5.80
N ALA A 48 6.13 -10.53 6.20
CA ALA A 48 6.51 -9.34 5.45
C ALA A 48 8.04 -9.24 5.43
N HIS A 49 8.60 -8.38 4.59
CA HIS A 49 10.05 -8.16 4.56
C HIS A 49 10.48 -7.31 5.75
N TYR A 50 9.65 -6.31 6.08
CA TYR A 50 9.93 -5.35 7.14
C TYR A 50 8.70 -5.12 8.01
N VAL A 51 8.93 -4.91 9.30
CA VAL A 51 7.95 -4.36 10.26
C VAL A 51 8.50 -3.05 10.79
N VAL A 52 7.69 -1.99 10.83
CA VAL A 52 8.06 -0.69 11.40
C VAL A 52 7.25 -0.43 12.67
N SER A 53 7.92 -0.44 13.82
CA SER A 53 7.32 -0.19 15.14
C SER A 53 6.96 1.29 15.33
N GLU A 54 6.13 1.58 16.33
CA GLU A 54 5.60 2.91 16.64
C GLU A 54 6.69 3.93 16.96
N ASP A 55 7.82 3.49 17.51
CA ASP A 55 9.01 4.30 17.80
C ASP A 55 9.94 4.49 16.59
N GLY A 56 9.58 3.92 15.43
CA GLY A 56 10.35 3.96 14.21
C GLY A 56 11.43 2.87 14.08
N GLN A 57 11.53 1.94 15.04
CA GLN A 57 12.41 0.79 14.88
C GLN A 57 11.95 -0.10 13.71
N ILE A 58 12.91 -0.60 12.93
CA ILE A 58 12.64 -1.45 11.77
C ILE A 58 13.15 -2.85 12.08
N THR A 59 12.24 -3.82 12.01
CA THR A 59 12.56 -5.25 12.08
C THR A 59 12.59 -5.83 10.68
N HIS A 60 13.72 -6.42 10.29
CA HIS A 60 13.90 -7.13 9.03
C HIS A 60 13.57 -8.62 9.23
N MET A 61 12.59 -9.13 8.48
CA MET A 61 12.01 -10.45 8.69
C MET A 61 12.20 -11.42 7.52
N VAL A 62 12.20 -10.94 6.28
CA VAL A 62 12.43 -11.77 5.09
C VAL A 62 13.37 -11.00 4.16
N PRO A 63 14.48 -11.63 3.70
CA PRO A 63 15.35 -11.02 2.70
C PRO A 63 14.58 -10.60 1.45
N GLU A 64 14.88 -9.44 0.89
CA GLU A 64 14.15 -8.94 -0.28
C GLU A 64 14.31 -9.81 -1.52
N ASP A 65 15.36 -10.62 -1.68
CA ASP A 65 15.47 -11.58 -2.79
C ASP A 65 14.53 -12.79 -2.65
N LYS A 66 13.90 -12.97 -1.48
CA LYS A 66 12.87 -13.97 -1.21
C LYS A 66 11.47 -13.39 -1.23
N ARG A 67 10.49 -14.24 -1.52
CA ARG A 67 9.07 -13.91 -1.59
C ARG A 67 8.43 -14.05 -0.22
N ALA A 68 8.23 -12.93 0.48
CA ALA A 68 7.37 -12.91 1.67
C ALA A 68 5.88 -13.11 1.31
N TRP A 69 5.09 -13.58 2.26
CA TRP A 69 3.68 -13.92 2.08
C TRP A 69 2.76 -12.87 2.71
N HIS A 70 2.70 -11.66 2.13
CA HIS A 70 1.93 -10.53 2.70
C HIS A 70 0.68 -10.17 1.90
N ALA A 71 0.75 -10.18 0.57
CA ALA A 71 -0.32 -9.69 -0.32
C ALA A 71 -1.49 -10.69 -0.44
N GLY A 72 -1.20 -11.99 -0.45
CA GLY A 72 -2.20 -13.03 -0.71
C GLY A 72 -2.86 -12.87 -2.09
N LYS A 73 -4.12 -13.31 -2.24
CA LYS A 73 -4.89 -13.08 -3.47
C LYS A 73 -5.08 -11.58 -3.69
N SER A 74 -4.52 -11.07 -4.77
CA SER A 74 -4.43 -9.64 -5.07
C SER A 74 -4.20 -9.38 -6.57
N HIS A 75 -4.37 -8.14 -7.01
CA HIS A 75 -4.17 -7.69 -8.38
C HIS A 75 -3.79 -6.21 -8.43
N TRP A 76 -2.82 -5.86 -9.28
CA TRP A 76 -2.46 -4.48 -9.57
C TRP A 76 -1.87 -4.37 -10.97
N ARG A 77 -2.48 -3.57 -11.85
CA ARG A 77 -1.95 -3.27 -13.21
C ARG A 77 -1.55 -4.53 -14.00
N GLY A 78 -2.37 -5.57 -13.93
CA GLY A 78 -2.14 -6.85 -14.61
C GLY A 78 -1.26 -7.85 -13.86
N VAL A 79 -0.59 -7.45 -12.77
CA VAL A 79 0.17 -8.36 -11.91
C VAL A 79 -0.75 -9.01 -10.89
N ARG A 80 -0.72 -10.35 -10.79
CA ARG A 80 -1.53 -11.13 -9.83
C ARG A 80 -0.72 -11.76 -8.71
N ASP A 81 0.51 -12.21 -8.97
CA ASP A 81 1.40 -12.71 -7.91
C ASP A 81 2.20 -11.56 -7.29
N ILE A 82 1.49 -10.69 -6.57
CA ILE A 82 2.10 -9.48 -5.99
C ILE A 82 3.13 -9.83 -4.90
N ASN A 83 2.97 -10.95 -4.19
CA ASN A 83 4.02 -11.43 -3.28
C ASN A 83 5.37 -11.58 -4.02
N SER A 84 5.38 -12.19 -5.21
CA SER A 84 6.61 -12.29 -6.02
C SER A 84 7.12 -10.93 -6.48
N ALA A 85 6.23 -10.03 -6.89
CA ALA A 85 6.58 -8.76 -7.51
C ALA A 85 6.88 -7.62 -6.53
N SER A 86 6.74 -7.83 -5.22
CA SER A 86 6.77 -6.72 -4.26
C SER A 86 7.56 -6.96 -2.98
N VAL A 87 7.91 -5.84 -2.35
CA VAL A 87 8.37 -5.79 -0.96
C VAL A 87 7.20 -5.33 -0.08
N GLY A 88 6.70 -6.22 0.77
CA GLY A 88 5.74 -5.90 1.83
C GLY A 88 6.39 -5.24 3.06
N ILE A 89 5.80 -4.14 3.52
CA ILE A 89 6.15 -3.41 4.74
C ILE A 89 4.93 -3.37 5.66
N GLU A 90 5.04 -4.01 6.81
CA GLU A 90 4.06 -3.99 7.89
C GLU A 90 4.33 -2.80 8.81
N ILE A 91 3.30 -2.00 9.09
CA ILE A 91 3.42 -0.82 9.94
C ILE A 91 2.59 -1.09 11.19
N VAL A 92 3.25 -1.12 12.36
CA VAL A 92 2.56 -1.47 13.60
C VAL A 92 1.44 -0.48 13.87
N ASN A 93 0.21 -0.96 13.79
CA ASN A 93 -0.98 -0.19 14.07
C ASN A 93 -2.14 -1.18 14.35
N PRO A 94 -2.97 -0.95 15.37
CA PRO A 94 -4.09 -1.82 15.72
C PRO A 94 -5.12 -1.99 14.58
N GLY A 95 -5.14 -1.08 13.61
CA GLY A 95 -6.05 -1.16 12.48
C GLY A 95 -7.52 -1.04 12.89
N HIS A 96 -8.42 -1.21 11.92
CA HIS A 96 -9.86 -0.98 12.12
C HIS A 96 -10.48 -1.89 13.20
N GLU A 97 -9.92 -3.08 13.43
CA GLU A 97 -10.48 -4.06 14.37
C GLU A 97 -10.10 -3.77 15.83
N TYR A 98 -8.92 -3.23 16.10
CA TYR A 98 -8.38 -3.08 17.47
C TYR A 98 -8.21 -1.63 17.91
N GLY A 99 -8.85 -0.68 17.22
CA GLY A 99 -8.84 0.74 17.55
C GLY A 99 -7.88 1.54 16.68
N TYR A 100 -8.24 1.73 15.42
CA TYR A 100 -7.41 2.40 14.41
C TYR A 100 -7.03 3.82 14.84
N VAL A 101 -5.73 4.14 14.77
CA VAL A 101 -5.18 5.43 15.22
C VAL A 101 -4.23 6.03 14.17
N PRO A 102 -3.96 7.35 14.22
CA PRO A 102 -2.89 7.95 13.44
C PRO A 102 -1.53 7.32 13.75
N PHE A 103 -0.67 7.25 12.74
CA PHE A 103 0.67 6.70 12.84
C PHE A 103 1.64 7.75 13.42
N PRO A 104 2.46 7.42 14.43
CA PRO A 104 3.43 8.36 14.99
C PRO A 104 4.48 8.86 13.98
N ASP A 105 4.91 10.11 14.15
CA ASP A 105 5.96 10.73 13.32
C ASP A 105 7.25 9.90 13.16
N PRO A 106 7.86 9.33 14.24
CA PRO A 106 9.08 8.53 14.07
C PRO A 106 8.84 7.26 13.24
N GLN A 107 7.68 6.61 13.39
CA GLN A 107 7.26 5.47 12.56
C GLN A 107 7.16 5.86 11.09
N ILE A 108 6.46 6.96 10.79
CA ILE A 108 6.30 7.44 9.41
C ILE A 108 7.63 7.90 8.81
N ALA A 109 8.50 8.52 9.59
CA ALA A 109 9.84 8.88 9.14
C ALA A 109 10.65 7.63 8.73
N SER A 110 10.53 6.52 9.47
CA SER A 110 11.15 5.25 9.13
C SER A 110 10.56 4.61 7.88
N VAL A 111 9.23 4.61 7.73
CA VAL A 111 8.55 4.14 6.51
C VAL A 111 9.01 4.94 5.28
N VAL A 112 9.07 6.27 5.37
CA VAL A 112 9.56 7.14 4.29
C VAL A 112 10.99 6.77 3.87
N ARG A 113 11.90 6.59 4.84
CA ARG A 113 13.29 6.20 4.55
C ARG A 113 13.34 4.81 3.89
N LEU A 114 12.59 3.86 4.41
CA LEU A 114 12.57 2.49 3.90
C LEU A 114 12.01 2.43 2.47
N VAL A 115 10.87 3.06 2.22
CA VAL A 115 10.27 3.16 0.88
C VAL A 115 11.24 3.82 -0.10
N HIS A 116 11.93 4.89 0.29
CA HIS A 116 12.94 5.53 -0.56
C HIS A 116 14.07 4.57 -0.95
N LEU A 117 14.65 3.86 0.01
CA LEU A 117 15.75 2.92 -0.23
C LEU A 117 15.34 1.76 -1.13
N ILE A 118 14.16 1.17 -0.90
CA ILE A 118 13.64 0.06 -1.71
C ILE A 118 13.34 0.54 -3.13
N LYS A 119 12.69 1.71 -3.23
CA LYS A 119 12.33 2.32 -4.52
C LYS A 119 13.55 2.58 -5.39
N ASP A 120 14.60 3.17 -4.79
CA ASP A 120 15.85 3.47 -5.47
C ASP A 120 16.58 2.19 -5.90
N ARG A 121 16.71 1.23 -4.97
CA ARG A 121 17.39 -0.05 -5.21
C ARG A 121 16.79 -0.88 -6.34
N HIS A 122 15.45 -0.93 -6.43
CA HIS A 122 14.73 -1.79 -7.38
C HIS A 122 14.09 -1.02 -8.54
N GLY A 123 14.27 0.30 -8.63
CA GLY A 123 13.65 1.11 -9.67
C GLY A 123 12.11 1.13 -9.62
N VAL A 124 11.52 1.02 -8.43
CA VAL A 124 10.05 1.01 -8.29
C VAL A 124 9.47 2.38 -8.69
N THR A 125 8.41 2.37 -9.49
CA THR A 125 7.73 3.61 -9.89
C THR A 125 6.76 4.08 -8.80
N ARG A 126 6.46 5.38 -8.77
CA ARG A 126 5.53 5.99 -7.81
C ARG A 126 4.13 5.38 -7.82
N GLY A 127 3.69 4.91 -8.99
CA GLY A 127 2.39 4.24 -9.17
C GLY A 127 2.36 2.78 -8.69
N ASN A 128 3.50 2.25 -8.26
CA ASN A 128 3.65 0.89 -7.74
C ASN A 128 4.00 0.87 -6.25
N VAL A 129 3.87 2.01 -5.56
CA VAL A 129 3.85 2.09 -4.09
C VAL A 129 2.39 2.22 -3.65
N VAL A 130 1.84 1.13 -3.14
CA VAL A 130 0.39 0.92 -2.97
C VAL A 130 0.06 0.41 -1.58
N GLY A 131 -1.18 0.60 -1.14
CA GLY A 131 -1.71 -0.05 0.05
C GLY A 131 -2.18 -1.47 -0.23
N HIS A 132 -2.35 -2.29 0.80
CA HIS A 132 -2.99 -3.59 0.64
C HIS A 132 -4.44 -3.46 0.14
N SER A 133 -5.15 -2.42 0.57
CA SER A 133 -6.49 -2.09 0.09
C SER A 133 -6.55 -1.83 -1.41
N ASP A 134 -5.49 -1.27 -1.99
CA ASP A 134 -5.45 -0.98 -3.43
C ASP A 134 -5.41 -2.26 -4.27
N ILE A 135 -4.69 -3.27 -3.78
CA ILE A 135 -4.44 -4.52 -4.52
C ILE A 135 -5.43 -5.64 -4.18
N ALA A 136 -6.15 -5.51 -3.07
CA ALA A 136 -7.12 -6.49 -2.58
C ALA A 136 -8.38 -5.82 -2.03
N PRO A 137 -9.08 -5.00 -2.85
CA PRO A 137 -10.14 -4.08 -2.40
C PRO A 137 -11.30 -4.78 -1.68
N THR A 138 -11.64 -6.01 -2.07
CA THR A 138 -12.75 -6.78 -1.48
C THR A 138 -12.44 -7.36 -0.10
N ARG A 139 -11.18 -7.29 0.35
CA ARG A 139 -10.69 -8.12 1.46
C ARG A 139 -9.81 -7.37 2.45
N LYS A 140 -9.28 -6.20 2.06
CA LYS A 140 -8.24 -5.48 2.80
C LYS A 140 -8.55 -4.00 2.89
N GLN A 141 -8.20 -3.43 4.03
CA GLN A 141 -8.47 -2.02 4.36
C GLN A 141 -7.20 -1.24 4.68
N ASP A 142 -6.09 -1.95 4.86
CA ASP A 142 -4.81 -1.42 5.27
C ASP A 142 -4.02 -0.80 4.10
N PRO A 143 -3.18 0.22 4.35
CA PRO A 143 -2.82 0.79 5.65
C PRO A 143 -3.87 1.77 6.22
N GLY A 144 -5.02 1.90 5.56
CA GLY A 144 -6.16 2.70 6.01
C GLY A 144 -6.05 4.19 5.66
N GLU A 145 -7.12 4.92 5.93
CA GLU A 145 -7.29 6.34 5.62
C GLU A 145 -6.48 7.28 6.53
N LEU A 146 -6.04 6.82 7.70
CA LEU A 146 -5.16 7.60 8.59
C LEU A 146 -3.68 7.48 8.19
N PHE A 147 -3.32 6.59 7.26
CA PHE A 147 -1.95 6.52 6.76
C PHE A 147 -1.62 7.81 5.97
N PRO A 148 -0.55 8.55 6.34
CA PRO A 148 -0.29 9.87 5.78
C PRO A 148 0.42 9.78 4.42
N TRP A 149 -0.30 9.33 3.39
CA TRP A 149 0.23 9.18 2.03
C TRP A 149 0.90 10.44 1.45
N HIS A 150 0.48 11.62 1.91
CA HIS A 150 1.08 12.90 1.53
C HIS A 150 2.58 13.00 1.90
N GLU A 151 3.01 12.31 2.95
CA GLU A 151 4.41 12.24 3.37
C GLU A 151 5.30 11.53 2.34
N LEU A 152 4.80 10.47 1.72
CA LEU A 152 5.48 9.80 0.61
C LEU A 152 5.38 10.63 -0.68
N ALA A 153 4.20 11.19 -0.96
CA ALA A 153 3.95 11.92 -2.19
C ALA A 153 4.78 13.21 -2.31
N ARG A 154 4.93 13.98 -1.23
CA ARG A 154 5.75 15.21 -1.21
C ARG A 154 7.23 14.96 -1.49
N ARG A 155 7.68 13.71 -1.31
CA ARG A 155 9.04 13.22 -1.60
C ARG A 155 9.14 12.42 -2.89
N ARG A 156 8.06 12.42 -3.71
CA ARG A 156 7.97 11.68 -4.97
C ARG A 156 8.20 10.17 -4.81
N LEU A 157 7.79 9.62 -3.67
CA LEU A 157 7.87 8.19 -3.39
C LEU A 157 6.58 7.45 -3.79
N ALA A 158 5.44 8.13 -3.74
CA ALA A 158 4.14 7.60 -4.17
C ALA A 158 3.38 8.63 -5.03
N LEU A 159 2.27 8.21 -5.64
CA LEU A 159 1.37 9.13 -6.31
C LEU A 159 0.71 10.09 -5.30
N PRO A 160 0.68 11.40 -5.57
CA PRO A 160 -0.04 12.38 -4.76
C PRO A 160 -1.54 12.25 -5.00
N ARG A 161 -2.35 12.66 -4.01
CA ARG A 161 -3.73 13.04 -4.27
C ARG A 161 -3.73 14.33 -5.10
N PRO A 162 -4.35 14.37 -6.29
CA PRO A 162 -4.60 15.62 -7.01
C PRO A 162 -5.59 16.51 -6.24
N THR A 163 -5.25 17.79 -6.07
CA THR A 163 -6.10 18.77 -5.34
C THR A 163 -6.35 20.05 -6.14
N LYS A 164 -5.74 20.21 -7.31
CA LYS A 164 -5.83 21.42 -8.13
C LYS A 164 -6.37 21.08 -9.51
N LYS A 165 -7.13 22.02 -10.11
CA LYS A 165 -7.69 21.91 -11.47
C LYS A 165 -8.50 20.61 -11.67
N LEU A 166 -9.27 20.24 -10.64
CA LEU A 166 -10.18 19.11 -10.73
C LEU A 166 -11.40 19.53 -11.54
N THR A 167 -11.70 18.81 -12.62
CA THR A 167 -12.90 18.99 -13.42
C THR A 167 -13.55 17.63 -13.56
N ASP A 168 -14.82 17.53 -13.16
CA ASP A 168 -15.57 16.28 -13.31
C ASP A 168 -15.72 15.98 -14.82
N PRO A 169 -15.17 14.86 -15.31
CA PRO A 169 -15.33 14.47 -16.71
C PRO A 169 -16.75 14.00 -17.07
N LEU A 170 -17.67 13.93 -16.10
CA LEU A 170 -19.04 13.47 -16.28
C LEU A 170 -19.11 12.04 -16.84
N TRP A 171 -18.12 11.20 -16.52
CA TRP A 171 -18.16 9.78 -16.85
C TRP A 171 -19.35 9.10 -16.15
N THR A 172 -19.94 8.11 -16.81
CA THR A 172 -20.85 7.16 -16.15
C THR A 172 -20.08 6.33 -15.13
N ASP A 173 -20.79 5.69 -14.21
CA ASP A 173 -20.18 4.76 -13.24
C ASP A 173 -19.36 3.66 -13.94
N ALA A 174 -19.89 3.09 -15.03
CA ALA A 174 -19.16 2.12 -15.85
C ALA A 174 -17.88 2.72 -16.47
N GLY A 175 -17.95 3.97 -16.94
CA GLY A 175 -16.77 4.68 -17.47
C GLY A 175 -15.71 4.93 -16.39
N PHE A 176 -16.12 5.27 -15.18
CA PHE A 176 -15.23 5.39 -14.03
C PHE A 176 -14.56 4.06 -13.69
N LEU A 177 -15.30 2.95 -13.64
CA LEU A 177 -14.74 1.63 -13.33
C LEU A 177 -13.73 1.17 -14.39
N LEU A 178 -13.99 1.41 -15.68
CA LEU A 178 -13.01 1.14 -16.75
C LEU A 178 -11.74 2.00 -16.59
N ALA A 179 -11.90 3.27 -16.21
CA ALA A 179 -10.76 4.13 -15.93
C ALA A 179 -9.97 3.67 -14.68
N LEU A 180 -10.67 3.13 -13.68
CA LEU A 180 -10.09 2.65 -12.42
C LEU A 180 -9.32 1.33 -12.63
N GLU A 181 -9.84 0.44 -13.48
CA GLU A 181 -9.14 -0.75 -13.95
C GLU A 181 -7.86 -0.37 -14.72
N ARG A 182 -7.97 0.58 -15.66
CA ARG A 182 -6.81 1.12 -16.39
C ARG A 182 -5.77 1.73 -15.45
N PHE A 183 -6.19 2.36 -14.37
CA PHE A 183 -5.28 2.91 -13.36
C PHE A 183 -4.55 1.81 -12.59
N GLY A 184 -5.23 0.70 -12.28
CA GLY A 184 -4.60 -0.52 -11.76
C GLY A 184 -5.47 -1.45 -10.93
N TYR A 185 -6.65 -1.02 -10.48
CA TYR A 185 -7.47 -1.80 -9.54
C TYR A 185 -8.13 -3.02 -10.21
N ASP A 186 -8.41 -4.05 -9.41
CA ASP A 186 -9.42 -5.06 -9.79
C ASP A 186 -10.82 -4.48 -9.52
N VAL A 187 -11.62 -4.34 -10.59
CA VAL A 187 -12.96 -3.75 -10.54
C VAL A 187 -14.08 -4.78 -10.63
N THR A 188 -13.76 -6.08 -10.47
CA THR A 188 -14.77 -7.16 -10.44
C THR A 188 -15.87 -6.87 -9.41
N ASP A 189 -15.50 -6.26 -8.30
CA ASP A 189 -16.41 -5.61 -7.35
C ASP A 189 -16.20 -4.09 -7.41
N GLY A 190 -17.04 -3.40 -8.18
CA GLY A 190 -16.91 -1.96 -8.40
C GLY A 190 -17.10 -1.12 -7.14
N PHE A 191 -17.93 -1.57 -6.20
CA PHE A 191 -18.14 -0.87 -4.93
C PHE A 191 -16.87 -0.95 -4.07
N ALA A 192 -16.33 -2.16 -3.88
CA ALA A 192 -15.11 -2.35 -3.11
C ALA A 192 -13.91 -1.62 -3.72
N ALA A 193 -13.77 -1.65 -5.05
CA ALA A 193 -12.70 -0.92 -5.76
C ALA A 193 -12.83 0.60 -5.55
N THR A 194 -14.05 1.13 -5.60
CA THR A 194 -14.32 2.55 -5.36
C THR A 194 -14.00 2.94 -3.91
N VAL A 195 -14.41 2.13 -2.93
CA VAL A 195 -14.07 2.31 -1.51
C VAL A 195 -12.55 2.34 -1.30
N ALA A 196 -11.81 1.40 -1.91
CA ALA A 196 -10.35 1.38 -1.80
C ALA A 196 -9.70 2.62 -2.43
N PHE A 197 -10.17 3.04 -3.61
CA PHE A 197 -9.72 4.26 -4.26
C PHE A 197 -9.98 5.52 -3.41
N GLN A 198 -11.19 5.65 -2.86
CA GLN A 198 -11.55 6.74 -1.96
C GLN A 198 -10.67 6.73 -0.71
N ARG A 199 -10.47 5.58 -0.07
CA ARG A 199 -9.56 5.47 1.08
C ARG A 199 -8.14 5.97 0.77
N ARG A 200 -7.65 5.72 -0.45
CA ARG A 200 -6.30 6.09 -0.89
C ARG A 200 -6.16 7.57 -1.29
N PHE A 201 -7.17 8.12 -1.95
CA PHE A 201 -7.09 9.43 -2.63
C PHE A 201 -8.15 10.45 -2.20
N ARG A 202 -9.14 10.07 -1.40
CA ARG A 202 -10.21 10.92 -0.87
C ARG A 202 -10.70 10.43 0.53
N PRO A 203 -9.81 10.37 1.53
CA PRO A 203 -10.09 9.72 2.81
C PRO A 203 -11.20 10.40 3.64
N GLU A 204 -11.57 11.64 3.33
CA GLU A 204 -12.65 12.36 4.01
C GLU A 204 -14.06 11.88 3.63
N LEU A 205 -14.22 11.11 2.55
CA LEU A 205 -15.49 10.50 2.17
C LEU A 205 -15.28 9.13 1.51
N ILE A 206 -15.52 8.08 2.30
CA ILE A 206 -15.34 6.68 1.92
C ILE A 206 -16.69 5.97 2.02
N ASP A 207 -17.50 6.08 0.98
CA ASP A 207 -18.88 5.57 0.92
C ASP A 207 -19.14 4.63 -0.28
N GLY A 208 -18.15 4.47 -1.16
CA GLY A 208 -18.25 3.70 -2.40
C GLY A 208 -19.08 4.37 -3.50
N THR A 209 -19.57 5.59 -3.29
CA THR A 209 -20.33 6.34 -4.29
C THR A 209 -19.40 6.98 -5.31
N ILE A 210 -19.67 6.76 -6.60
CA ILE A 210 -18.93 7.37 -7.70
C ILE A 210 -19.49 8.77 -7.97
N ASP A 211 -18.97 9.77 -7.25
CA ASP A 211 -19.32 11.17 -7.46
C ASP A 211 -18.33 11.92 -8.37
N GLY A 212 -18.62 13.20 -8.63
CA GLY A 212 -17.82 14.02 -9.53
C GLY A 212 -16.40 14.26 -9.05
N GLU A 213 -16.17 14.28 -7.74
CA GLU A 213 -14.83 14.42 -7.19
C GLU A 213 -14.01 13.14 -7.38
N CYS A 214 -14.61 11.95 -7.16
CA CYS A 214 -13.95 10.68 -7.44
C CYS A 214 -13.50 10.60 -8.91
N ARG A 215 -14.40 10.96 -9.85
CA ARG A 215 -14.07 10.98 -11.28
C ARG A 215 -12.97 11.99 -11.61
N ALA A 216 -13.03 13.20 -11.06
CA ALA A 216 -12.03 14.23 -11.31
C ALA A 216 -10.64 13.85 -10.76
N ILE A 217 -10.57 13.27 -9.57
CA ILE A 217 -9.33 12.76 -8.96
C ILE A 217 -8.73 11.67 -9.86
N LEU A 218 -9.54 10.70 -10.28
CA LEU A 218 -9.07 9.59 -11.12
C LEU A 218 -8.58 10.07 -12.49
N LEU A 219 -9.30 10.98 -13.13
CA LEU A 219 -8.84 11.59 -14.38
C LEU A 219 -7.49 12.28 -14.19
N ALA A 220 -7.34 13.11 -13.15
CA ALA A 220 -6.09 13.81 -12.89
C ALA A 220 -4.91 12.85 -12.63
N LEU A 221 -5.16 11.69 -12.00
CA LEU A 221 -4.17 10.63 -11.80
C LEU A 221 -3.77 9.90 -13.09
N LEU A 222 -4.70 9.80 -14.06
CA LEU A 222 -4.46 9.16 -15.35
C LEU A 222 -3.75 10.07 -16.36
N LEU A 223 -3.87 11.39 -16.20
CA LEU A 223 -3.20 12.34 -17.05
C LEU A 223 -1.68 12.33 -16.79
N PRO A 224 -0.86 12.43 -17.85
CA PRO A 224 0.58 12.65 -17.70
C PRO A 224 0.80 13.86 -16.81
N GLN A 225 1.55 13.69 -15.72
CA GLN A 225 2.04 14.83 -14.96
C GLN A 225 3.18 15.45 -15.76
N PRO A 226 3.29 16.79 -15.85
CA PRO A 226 4.41 17.43 -16.52
C PRO A 226 5.70 16.86 -15.94
N GLU A 227 6.55 16.34 -16.83
CA GLU A 227 7.79 15.69 -16.47
C GLU A 227 8.63 16.62 -15.60
N GLY A 228 9.13 16.04 -14.52
CA GLY A 228 10.13 16.66 -13.67
C GLY A 228 10.68 15.64 -12.68
N ASP A 229 10.66 14.35 -13.03
CA ASP A 229 11.36 13.28 -12.31
C ASP A 229 12.87 13.47 -12.46
#